data_AF-A0A1S6GKW2-F1
#
_entry.id   AF-A0A1S6GKW2-F1
#
_cell.length_a   1.000
_cell.length_b   1.000
_cell.length_c   1.000
_cell.angle_alpha   90.00
_cell.angle_beta   90.00
_cell.angle_gamma   90.00
#
_symmetry.space_group_name_H-M   'P 1'
#
loop_
_entity.id
_entity.type
_entity.pdbx_description
1 polymer ?
#
loop_
_entity_poly.entity_id
_entity_poly.type
_entity_poly.pdbx_seq_one_letter_code
_entity_poly.pdbx_strand_id
1 'polypeptide(L)'
;MAHELDINGGITSFANARSDHWHRLGQSVGHTMTASEALTAAHLANWNVRKQPMIIPQPPKIDADGVTTVAPVTVDDMFATVRDNPVIPGQVDYLGVVGKKYEPVQNEATTDLLNALTDESGAHFETAGALNGGRQVFVTMKLPKTMVLKGNNGQEDTTDYYLCVLNSHDGSSALKVLVSPVRIVCANTQRAAMARAKSSFSIRHTGGAHGAIAEARNALGLAWRYMDEFEAQAAALYAQPMEQDEMRRFAKALVKADDPSATTTARNNRQQTANSIVKLFVSSPTASNIAGTRWAAYNAVTEYFDHYLPVRGAKTNSAASMTRALRAITPGSGIDTTKLEAFRLLQTL
;
A
#
# COMPACT_ATOMS: atom_id res chain seq x y z
N MET A 1 -13.16 -8.34 4.71
CA MET A 1 -11.98 -8.21 3.83
C MET A 1 -10.96 -9.21 4.30
N ALA A 2 -10.30 -9.95 3.41
CA ALA A 2 -9.14 -10.72 3.81
C ALA A 2 -7.96 -9.75 4.01
N HIS A 3 -7.31 -9.83 5.16
CA HIS A 3 -6.09 -9.05 5.46
C HIS A 3 -4.87 -9.67 4.77
N GLU A 4 -4.93 -10.97 4.45
CA GLU A 4 -3.85 -11.78 3.85
C GLU A 4 -2.56 -11.78 4.68
N LEU A 5 -2.65 -11.52 5.98
CA LEU A 5 -1.51 -11.63 6.90
C LEU A 5 -1.15 -13.10 7.09
N ASP A 6 0.15 -13.36 7.18
CA ASP A 6 0.70 -14.66 7.52
C ASP A 6 0.33 -15.03 8.97
N ILE A 7 -0.26 -16.22 9.16
CA ILE A 7 -0.65 -16.74 10.47
C ILE A 7 -0.08 -18.15 10.61
N ASN A 8 0.79 -18.36 11.60
CA ASN A 8 1.43 -19.63 11.90
C ASN A 8 1.10 -20.04 13.33
N GLY A 9 0.54 -21.23 13.53
CA GLY A 9 0.17 -21.71 14.87
C GLY A 9 -0.80 -20.77 15.62
N GLY A 10 -1.63 -19.99 14.91
CA GLY A 10 -2.51 -18.98 15.50
C GLY A 10 -1.85 -17.63 15.81
N ILE A 11 -0.53 -17.51 15.60
CA ILE A 11 0.22 -16.27 15.77
C ILE A 11 0.28 -15.53 14.43
N THR A 12 -0.09 -14.24 14.44
CA THR A 12 -0.04 -13.39 13.24
C THR A 12 1.30 -12.68 13.15
N SER A 13 1.96 -12.78 11.98
CA SER A 13 3.22 -12.11 11.69
C SER A 13 2.97 -10.64 11.33
N PHE A 14 2.72 -9.81 12.34
CA PHE A 14 2.46 -8.37 12.20
C PHE A 14 2.77 -7.62 13.49
N ALA A 15 3.42 -6.45 13.36
CA ALA A 15 3.60 -5.49 14.43
C ALA A 15 3.17 -4.09 13.99
N ASN A 16 2.67 -3.33 14.97
CA ASN A 16 2.28 -1.93 14.81
C ASN A 16 2.68 -1.13 16.07
N ALA A 17 3.22 0.06 15.88
CA ALA A 17 3.46 1.02 16.94
C ALA A 17 2.15 1.55 17.59
N ARG A 18 1.04 1.53 16.84
CA ARG A 18 -0.28 2.04 17.24
C ARG A 18 -1.32 0.92 17.41
N SER A 19 -2.51 1.28 17.91
CA SER A 19 -3.65 0.39 18.13
C SER A 19 -4.83 0.61 17.17
N ASP A 20 -4.60 1.25 16.03
CA ASP A 20 -5.63 1.78 15.12
C ASP A 20 -5.87 0.92 13.86
N HIS A 21 -5.27 -0.26 13.79
CA HIS A 21 -5.41 -1.17 12.65
C HIS A 21 -6.72 -1.96 12.72
N TRP A 22 -7.50 -1.95 11.64
CA TRP A 22 -8.89 -2.42 11.64
C TRP A 22 -9.06 -3.92 11.95
N HIS A 23 -8.07 -4.76 11.60
CA HIS A 23 -8.16 -6.21 11.76
C HIS A 23 -7.89 -6.67 13.20
N ARG A 24 -7.29 -5.82 14.05
CA ARG A 24 -6.97 -6.13 15.46
C ARG A 24 -6.18 -7.44 15.64
N LEU A 25 -5.24 -7.71 14.73
CA LEU A 25 -4.38 -8.91 14.75
C LEU A 25 -2.92 -8.49 14.87
N GLY A 26 -2.07 -9.39 15.38
CA GLY A 26 -0.65 -9.12 15.58
C GLY A 26 -0.37 -8.33 16.86
N GLN A 27 0.84 -7.80 16.97
CA GLN A 27 1.32 -7.12 18.17
C GLN A 27 1.18 -5.60 18.05
N SER A 28 0.53 -4.97 19.03
CA SER A 28 0.57 -3.51 19.20
C SER A 28 1.65 -3.17 20.22
N VAL A 29 2.79 -2.66 19.74
CA VAL A 29 3.98 -2.38 20.55
C VAL A 29 3.81 -1.13 21.42
N GLY A 30 2.94 -0.21 21.00
CA GLY A 30 2.56 0.98 21.79
C GLY A 30 3.59 2.11 21.80
N HIS A 31 4.68 1.98 21.05
CA HIS A 31 5.68 3.02 20.85
C HIS A 31 6.35 2.84 19.47
N THR A 32 7.10 3.86 19.06
CA THR A 32 7.88 3.85 17.82
C THR A 32 9.01 2.82 17.91
N MET A 33 9.15 1.95 16.91
CA MET A 33 10.07 0.81 16.98
C MET A 33 11.44 1.14 16.37
N THR A 34 12.47 0.49 16.90
CA THR A 34 13.74 0.25 16.19
C THR A 34 13.56 -0.84 15.11
N ALA A 35 14.56 -0.98 14.23
CA ALA A 35 14.58 -2.06 13.23
C ALA A 35 14.44 -3.45 13.88
N SER A 36 15.23 -3.71 14.94
CA SER A 36 15.21 -4.99 15.65
C SER A 36 13.85 -5.26 16.29
N GLU A 37 13.26 -4.27 16.97
CA GLU A 37 11.95 -4.41 17.60
C GLU A 37 10.85 -4.69 16.56
N ALA A 38 10.88 -3.97 15.44
CA ALA A 38 9.91 -4.17 14.37
C ALA A 38 9.96 -5.60 13.81
N LEU A 39 11.17 -6.13 13.56
CA LEU A 39 11.34 -7.50 13.07
C LEU A 39 10.97 -8.55 14.11
N THR A 40 11.37 -8.37 15.37
CA THR A 40 11.05 -9.32 16.44
C THR A 40 9.56 -9.34 16.74
N ALA A 41 8.92 -8.18 16.93
CA ALA A 41 7.50 -8.09 17.25
C ALA A 41 6.60 -8.59 16.11
N ALA A 42 7.04 -8.43 14.85
CA ALA A 42 6.30 -8.90 13.68
C ALA A 42 6.58 -10.37 13.32
N HIS A 43 7.42 -11.07 14.10
CA HIS A 43 7.87 -12.44 13.80
C HIS A 43 8.58 -12.57 12.43
N LEU A 44 9.38 -11.56 12.08
CA LEU A 44 10.13 -11.47 10.81
C LEU A 44 11.63 -11.71 10.95
N ALA A 45 12.14 -11.70 12.17
CA ALA A 45 13.56 -11.90 12.44
C ALA A 45 13.98 -13.37 12.23
N ASN A 46 15.20 -13.57 11.74
CA ASN A 46 15.90 -14.85 11.65
C ASN A 46 15.17 -15.91 10.81
N TRP A 47 14.45 -15.49 9.76
CA TRP A 47 13.78 -16.42 8.84
C TRP A 47 14.74 -17.30 8.05
N ASN A 48 16.02 -16.91 7.93
CA ASN A 48 17.03 -17.68 7.20
C ASN A 48 16.52 -18.14 5.83
N VAL A 49 16.02 -17.16 5.05
CA VAL A 49 15.38 -17.45 3.77
C VAL A 49 16.44 -17.94 2.80
N ARG A 50 16.24 -19.13 2.24
CA ARG A 50 17.25 -19.81 1.42
C ARG A 50 16.62 -20.62 0.29
N LYS A 51 17.43 -20.88 -0.73
CA LYS A 51 17.07 -21.77 -1.83
C LYS A 51 17.36 -23.22 -1.44
N GLN A 52 16.44 -24.11 -1.75
CA GLN A 52 16.64 -25.56 -1.74
C GLN A 52 16.47 -26.11 -3.16
N PRO A 53 17.32 -27.06 -3.60
CA PRO A 53 17.17 -27.72 -4.89
C PRO A 53 15.80 -28.39 -5.00
N MET A 54 15.16 -28.25 -6.17
CA MET A 54 13.96 -29.03 -6.47
C MET A 54 14.35 -30.41 -6.99
N ILE A 55 13.61 -31.42 -6.56
CA ILE A 55 13.82 -32.80 -6.96
C ILE A 55 12.51 -33.42 -7.46
N ILE A 56 12.60 -34.27 -8.47
CA ILE A 56 11.48 -35.08 -8.96
C ILE A 56 11.64 -36.47 -8.34
N PRO A 57 10.80 -36.86 -7.37
CA PRO A 57 10.86 -38.19 -6.78
C PRO A 57 10.59 -39.24 -7.86
N GLN A 58 11.39 -40.31 -7.84
CA GLN A 58 11.20 -41.45 -8.72
C GLN A 58 10.50 -42.58 -7.95
N PRO A 59 9.51 -43.27 -8.55
CA PRO A 59 8.94 -44.45 -7.92
C PRO A 59 10.04 -45.51 -7.73
N PRO A 60 9.98 -46.31 -6.66
CA PRO A 60 10.89 -47.42 -6.50
C PRO A 60 10.71 -48.41 -7.65
N LYS A 61 11.81 -48.98 -8.14
CA LYS A 61 11.78 -50.04 -9.15
C LYS A 61 11.50 -51.38 -8.45
N ILE A 62 10.47 -52.08 -8.89
CA ILE A 62 10.11 -53.41 -8.39
C ILE A 62 10.39 -54.42 -9.50
N ASP A 63 11.31 -55.35 -9.26
CA ASP A 63 11.63 -56.46 -10.18
C ASP A 63 11.78 -57.79 -9.40
N ALA A 64 12.13 -58.86 -10.12
CA ALA A 64 12.24 -60.20 -9.56
C ALA A 64 13.28 -60.31 -8.43
N ASP A 65 14.22 -59.36 -8.35
CA ASP A 65 15.30 -59.32 -7.37
C ASP A 65 14.96 -58.43 -6.15
N GLY A 66 13.81 -57.73 -6.16
CA GLY A 66 13.27 -56.99 -5.02
C GLY A 66 12.83 -55.56 -5.33
N VAL A 67 12.90 -54.69 -4.31
CA VAL A 67 12.52 -53.26 -4.40
C VAL A 67 13.80 -52.41 -4.33
N THR A 68 14.10 -51.68 -5.40
CA THR A 68 15.25 -50.78 -5.47
C THR A 68 14.79 -49.32 -5.46
N THR A 69 15.33 -48.51 -4.54
CA THR A 69 15.10 -47.06 -4.52
C THR A 69 15.85 -46.41 -5.67
N VAL A 70 15.15 -45.64 -6.49
CA VAL A 70 15.74 -44.87 -7.60
C VAL A 70 16.07 -43.47 -7.09
N ALA A 71 17.27 -42.98 -7.38
CA ALA A 71 17.67 -41.63 -7.03
C ALA A 71 16.74 -40.60 -7.71
N PRO A 72 16.32 -39.55 -6.99
CA PRO A 72 15.46 -38.52 -7.59
C PRO A 72 16.23 -37.72 -8.66
N VAL A 73 15.49 -37.21 -9.65
CA VAL A 73 16.06 -36.33 -10.70
C VAL A 73 16.14 -34.91 -10.14
N THR A 74 17.32 -34.28 -10.22
CA THR A 74 17.49 -32.88 -9.81
C THR A 74 16.97 -31.94 -10.89
N VAL A 75 16.27 -30.87 -10.49
CA VAL A 75 15.85 -29.79 -11.39
C VAL A 75 16.86 -28.65 -11.25
N ASP A 76 17.84 -28.60 -12.16
CA ASP A 76 19.05 -27.77 -11.98
C ASP A 76 18.82 -26.25 -12.08
N ASP A 77 17.71 -25.82 -12.68
CA ASP A 77 17.41 -24.41 -12.96
C ASP A 77 16.33 -23.81 -12.05
N MET A 78 15.61 -24.65 -11.28
CA MET A 78 14.54 -24.25 -10.36
C MET A 78 14.84 -24.63 -8.91
N PHE A 79 14.50 -23.72 -8.00
CA PHE A 79 14.75 -23.86 -6.58
C PHE A 79 13.48 -23.51 -5.81
N ALA A 80 13.21 -24.24 -4.74
CA ALA A 80 12.22 -23.83 -3.76
C ALA A 80 12.85 -22.81 -2.82
N THR A 81 12.25 -21.63 -2.65
CA THR A 81 12.60 -20.75 -1.54
C THR A 81 11.88 -21.25 -0.29
N VAL A 82 12.62 -21.38 0.80
CA VAL A 82 12.11 -21.77 2.11
C VAL A 82 12.57 -20.80 3.19
N ARG A 83 11.84 -20.76 4.31
CA ARG A 83 12.25 -20.09 5.55
C ARG A 83 12.22 -21.07 6.71
N ASP A 84 12.99 -20.76 7.75
CA ASP A 84 12.75 -21.33 9.08
C ASP A 84 11.48 -20.67 9.65
N ASN A 85 10.53 -21.49 10.11
CA ASN A 85 9.26 -21.02 10.61
C ASN A 85 9.49 -20.18 11.89
N PRO A 86 9.00 -18.93 11.96
CA PRO A 86 9.31 -18.04 13.07
C PRO A 86 8.55 -18.37 14.37
N VAL A 87 7.57 -19.30 14.31
CA VAL A 87 6.68 -19.64 15.43
C VAL A 87 6.86 -21.08 15.88
N ILE A 88 7.04 -22.02 14.94
CA ILE A 88 7.10 -23.46 15.20
C ILE A 88 8.56 -23.92 15.08
N PRO A 89 9.27 -24.18 16.20
CA PRO A 89 10.70 -24.48 16.17
C PRO A 89 11.02 -25.70 15.30
N GLY A 90 12.03 -25.57 14.45
CA GLY A 90 12.49 -26.65 13.56
C GLY A 90 11.64 -26.89 12.32
N GLN A 91 10.49 -26.23 12.18
CA GLN A 91 9.68 -26.31 10.96
C GLN A 91 10.29 -25.44 9.85
N VAL A 92 10.26 -25.95 8.63
CA VAL A 92 10.65 -25.22 7.40
C VAL A 92 9.41 -24.98 6.56
N ASP A 93 9.15 -23.71 6.21
CA ASP A 93 8.01 -23.35 5.37
C ASP A 93 8.44 -23.12 3.93
N TYR A 94 7.65 -23.62 2.99
CA TYR A 94 7.79 -23.33 1.56
C TYR A 94 7.16 -21.98 1.20
N LEU A 95 7.92 -21.15 0.46
CA LEU A 95 7.48 -19.82 0.03
C LEU A 95 7.17 -19.78 -1.47
N GLY A 96 8.00 -20.36 -2.33
CA GLY A 96 7.79 -20.28 -3.77
C GLY A 96 8.86 -20.98 -4.60
N VAL A 97 8.69 -21.00 -5.92
CA VAL A 97 9.70 -21.49 -6.87
C VAL A 97 10.40 -20.30 -7.51
N VAL A 98 11.73 -20.34 -7.55
CA VAL A 98 12.58 -19.29 -8.13
C VAL A 98 13.66 -19.89 -9.02
N GLY A 99 14.19 -19.07 -9.93
CA GLY A 99 15.27 -19.47 -10.83
C GLY A 99 16.67 -19.34 -10.21
N LYS A 100 17.66 -19.89 -10.90
CA LYS A 100 19.08 -19.89 -10.51
C LYS A 100 19.63 -18.53 -10.05
N LYS A 101 19.28 -17.45 -10.75
CA LYS A 101 19.80 -16.09 -10.46
C LYS A 101 19.13 -15.41 -9.26
N TYR A 102 18.05 -15.97 -8.73
CA TYR A 102 17.36 -15.37 -7.59
C TYR A 102 18.20 -15.50 -6.32
N GLU A 103 18.34 -14.39 -5.60
CA GLU A 103 19.02 -14.25 -4.32
C GLU A 103 18.03 -13.66 -3.31
N PRO A 104 17.62 -14.44 -2.28
CA PRO A 104 16.75 -13.92 -1.24
C PRO A 104 17.40 -12.73 -0.52
N VAL A 105 16.65 -11.63 -0.39
CA VAL A 105 17.05 -10.51 0.47
C VAL A 105 16.44 -10.77 1.85
N GLN A 106 17.27 -10.91 2.88
CA GLN A 106 16.79 -11.16 4.24
C GLN A 106 16.01 -9.96 4.79
N ASN A 107 15.10 -10.21 5.73
CA ASN A 107 14.25 -9.16 6.28
C ASN A 107 15.10 -8.09 7.00
N GLU A 108 16.17 -8.50 7.67
CA GLU A 108 17.19 -7.66 8.31
C GLU A 108 17.83 -6.69 7.32
N ALA A 109 18.20 -7.19 6.13
CA ALA A 109 18.76 -6.34 5.09
C ALA A 109 17.76 -5.29 4.56
N THR A 110 16.45 -5.54 4.68
CA THR A 110 15.43 -4.54 4.30
C THR A 110 15.32 -3.41 5.33
N THR A 111 15.46 -3.71 6.61
CA THR A 111 15.52 -2.69 7.67
C THR A 111 16.83 -1.92 7.67
N ASP A 112 17.95 -2.58 7.34
CA ASP A 112 19.24 -1.91 7.19
C ASP A 112 19.22 -0.94 6.02
N LEU A 113 18.61 -1.33 4.90
CA LEU A 113 18.38 -0.43 3.76
C LEU A 113 17.55 0.78 4.18
N LEU A 114 16.49 0.59 4.97
CA LEU A 114 15.65 1.67 5.46
C LEU A 114 16.41 2.65 6.36
N ASN A 115 17.19 2.13 7.32
CA ASN A 115 18.08 2.94 8.16
C ASN A 115 19.08 3.73 7.31
N ALA A 116 19.72 3.07 6.35
CA ALA A 116 20.67 3.70 5.43
C ALA A 116 20.03 4.69 4.44
N LEU A 117 18.71 4.79 4.37
CA LEU A 117 18.01 5.83 3.60
C LEU A 117 17.53 6.99 4.47
N THR A 118 17.58 6.81 5.79
CA THR A 118 17.06 7.73 6.79
C THR A 118 18.16 8.06 7.79
N ASP A 119 19.14 8.88 7.38
CA ASP A 119 20.30 9.27 8.21
C ASP A 119 19.95 10.27 9.36
N GLU A 120 18.82 10.07 10.05
CA GLU A 120 18.35 10.80 11.26
C GLU A 120 17.89 12.26 11.03
N SER A 121 16.71 12.66 11.50
CA SER A 121 16.50 13.05 12.91
C SER A 121 15.08 12.78 13.44
N GLY A 122 14.38 11.74 12.98
CA GLY A 122 13.04 11.42 13.52
C GLY A 122 12.20 10.37 12.78
N ALA A 123 12.74 9.74 11.73
CA ALA A 123 12.06 8.62 11.09
C ALA A 123 12.10 7.40 12.02
N HIS A 124 10.98 6.66 12.10
CA HIS A 124 10.88 5.52 13.01
C HIS A 124 10.02 4.41 12.41
N PHE A 125 10.33 3.16 12.76
CA PHE A 125 9.56 2.01 12.28
C PHE A 125 8.17 2.03 12.94
N GLU A 126 7.14 1.92 12.10
CA GLU A 126 5.75 2.01 12.56
C GLU A 126 5.00 0.69 12.37
N THR A 127 5.18 0.03 11.22
CA THR A 127 4.57 -1.29 11.00
C THR A 127 5.52 -2.21 10.28
N ALA A 128 5.39 -3.50 10.56
CA ALA A 128 6.03 -4.56 9.80
C ALA A 128 5.12 -5.78 9.78
N GLY A 129 5.16 -6.57 8.71
CA GLY A 129 4.39 -7.80 8.67
C GLY A 129 4.63 -8.65 7.44
N ALA A 130 4.15 -9.88 7.50
CA ALA A 130 4.20 -10.83 6.42
C ALA A 130 2.82 -11.08 5.82
N LEU A 131 2.79 -11.33 4.51
CA LEU A 131 1.59 -11.50 3.71
C LEU A 131 1.65 -12.79 2.89
N ASN A 132 0.47 -13.27 2.49
CA ASN A 132 0.27 -14.40 1.58
C ASN A 132 1.00 -15.68 2.04
N GLY A 133 0.98 -15.98 3.34
CA GLY A 133 1.66 -17.13 3.94
C GLY A 133 3.19 -16.99 3.97
N GLY A 134 3.69 -15.78 4.26
CA GLY A 134 5.12 -15.50 4.38
C GLY A 134 5.84 -15.16 3.07
N ARG A 135 5.16 -15.25 1.93
CA ARG A 135 5.76 -15.02 0.61
C ARG A 135 6.18 -13.58 0.37
N GLN A 136 5.49 -12.65 1.02
CA GLN A 136 5.75 -11.23 0.91
C GLN A 136 5.90 -10.63 2.31
N VAL A 137 6.80 -9.67 2.46
CA VAL A 137 7.03 -8.94 3.70
C VAL A 137 6.98 -7.45 3.40
N PHE A 138 6.43 -6.67 4.33
CA PHE A 138 6.52 -5.22 4.29
C PHE A 138 7.10 -4.69 5.60
N VAL A 139 7.81 -3.57 5.49
CA VAL A 139 8.24 -2.76 6.62
C VAL A 139 7.97 -1.29 6.28
N THR A 140 7.42 -0.54 7.21
CA THR A 140 7.16 0.90 7.04
C THR A 140 7.81 1.71 8.15
N MET A 141 8.44 2.81 7.73
CA MET A 141 8.92 3.86 8.62
C MET A 141 8.08 5.11 8.40
N LYS A 142 7.57 5.70 9.48
CA LYS A 142 7.01 7.05 9.42
C LYS A 142 8.15 8.04 9.27
N LEU A 143 8.00 8.96 8.31
CA LEU A 143 8.95 10.03 8.06
C LEU A 143 8.61 11.24 8.95
N PRO A 144 9.62 12.02 9.38
CA PRO A 144 9.38 13.20 10.22
C PRO A 144 8.67 14.32 9.45
N LYS A 145 8.83 14.35 8.13
CA LYS A 145 8.13 15.30 7.26
C LYS A 145 6.68 14.85 7.08
N THR A 146 5.77 15.73 7.46
CA THR A 146 4.33 15.62 7.21
C THR A 146 3.89 16.83 6.40
N MET A 147 2.85 16.66 5.59
CA MET A 147 2.17 17.80 4.97
C MET A 147 1.13 18.30 5.96
N VAL A 148 1.13 19.59 6.29
CA VAL A 148 0.18 20.18 7.25
C VAL A 148 -0.52 21.36 6.63
N LEU A 149 -1.83 21.22 6.38
CA LEU A 149 -2.67 22.31 5.91
C LEU A 149 -3.37 22.95 7.11
N LYS A 150 -3.00 24.19 7.43
CA LYS A 150 -3.59 24.92 8.56
C LYS A 150 -4.83 25.69 8.16
N GLY A 151 -5.87 25.52 8.96
CA GLY A 151 -7.18 26.10 8.78
C GLY A 151 -7.34 27.52 9.25
N ASN A 152 -8.23 28.24 8.57
CA ASN A 152 -8.69 29.58 9.01
C ASN A 152 -9.37 29.53 10.39
N ASN A 153 -9.87 28.35 10.79
CA ASN A 153 -10.43 28.06 12.11
C ASN A 153 -9.37 27.58 13.14
N GLY A 154 -8.09 27.57 12.76
CA GLY A 154 -6.97 27.06 13.57
C GLY A 154 -6.82 25.54 13.61
N GLN A 155 -7.65 24.77 12.90
CA GLN A 155 -7.51 23.31 12.80
C GLN A 155 -6.47 22.91 11.76
N GLU A 156 -5.85 21.75 11.90
CA GLU A 156 -4.82 21.28 10.96
C GLU A 156 -5.27 19.99 10.27
N ASP A 157 -5.08 19.89 8.95
CA ASP A 157 -5.19 18.65 8.18
C ASP A 157 -3.77 18.14 7.91
N THR A 158 -3.41 17.04 8.59
CA THR A 158 -2.05 16.48 8.56
C THR A 158 -2.03 15.19 7.75
N THR A 159 -1.20 15.14 6.73
CA THR A 159 -0.88 13.91 6.00
C THR A 159 0.52 13.42 6.37
N ASP A 160 0.56 12.25 7.01
CA ASP A 160 1.80 11.52 7.28
C ASP A 160 2.34 10.87 6.00
N TYR A 161 3.68 10.84 5.87
CA TYR A 161 4.35 10.07 4.82
C TYR A 161 5.16 8.93 5.42
N TYR A 162 5.22 7.84 4.66
CA TYR A 162 5.87 6.60 5.05
C TYR A 162 6.88 6.19 4.00
N LEU A 163 8.06 5.79 4.46
CA LEU A 163 9.03 5.06 3.66
C LEU A 163 8.77 3.57 3.86
N CYS A 164 8.38 2.89 2.80
CA CYS A 164 7.98 1.49 2.86
C CYS A 164 8.96 0.64 2.04
N VAL A 165 9.35 -0.52 2.57
CA VAL A 165 10.00 -1.59 1.80
C VAL A 165 9.04 -2.75 1.67
N LEU A 166 8.91 -3.28 0.45
CA LEU A 166 8.14 -4.46 0.11
C LEU A 166 9.09 -5.50 -0.47
N ASN A 167 9.12 -6.67 0.14
CA ASN A 167 10.01 -7.76 -0.22
C ASN A 167 9.21 -8.99 -0.62
N SER A 168 9.71 -9.74 -1.59
CA SER A 168 9.09 -10.98 -2.09
C SER A 168 10.12 -12.09 -2.04
N HIS A 169 9.77 -13.17 -1.33
CA HIS A 169 10.58 -14.36 -1.15
C HIS A 169 10.25 -15.46 -2.16
N ASP A 170 9.16 -15.30 -2.92
CA ASP A 170 8.71 -16.22 -3.98
C ASP A 170 9.10 -15.76 -5.39
N GLY A 171 9.84 -14.65 -5.52
CA GLY A 171 10.24 -14.09 -6.81
C GLY A 171 9.10 -13.43 -7.61
N SER A 172 7.91 -13.28 -7.03
CA SER A 172 6.76 -12.62 -7.67
C SER A 172 6.97 -11.12 -7.92
N SER A 173 7.91 -10.50 -7.20
CA SER A 173 8.30 -9.11 -7.45
C SER A 173 9.75 -8.85 -7.04
N ALA A 174 10.30 -7.75 -7.55
CA ALA A 174 11.54 -7.16 -7.05
C ALA A 174 11.33 -6.61 -5.62
N LEU A 175 12.43 -6.45 -4.87
CA LEU A 175 12.42 -5.65 -3.65
C LEU A 175 12.07 -4.21 -4.03
N LYS A 176 10.98 -3.69 -3.50
CA LYS A 176 10.50 -2.33 -3.79
C LYS A 176 10.65 -1.45 -2.59
N VAL A 177 11.05 -0.22 -2.82
CA VAL A 177 11.05 0.80 -1.79
C VAL A 177 10.29 2.00 -2.33
N LEU A 178 9.42 2.58 -1.52
CA LEU A 178 8.50 3.61 -1.96
C LEU A 178 8.19 4.60 -0.85
N VAL A 179 7.89 5.83 -1.23
CA VAL A 179 7.33 6.85 -0.33
C VAL A 179 5.83 6.94 -0.58
N SER A 180 5.02 6.76 0.45
CA SER A 180 3.57 6.75 0.31
C SER A 180 2.88 7.47 1.47
N PRO A 181 1.74 8.15 1.24
CA PRO A 181 0.89 8.63 2.33
C PRO A 181 0.07 7.51 2.98
N VAL A 182 0.22 6.25 2.54
CA VAL A 182 -0.53 5.10 3.08
C VAL A 182 0.37 4.26 3.98
N ARG A 183 0.01 4.21 5.27
CA ARG A 183 0.59 3.24 6.20
C ARG A 183 0.09 1.84 5.90
N ILE A 184 1.01 0.88 5.77
CA ILE A 184 0.68 -0.49 5.44
C ILE A 184 0.37 -1.26 6.73
N VAL A 185 -0.80 -1.89 6.80
CA VAL A 185 -1.19 -2.81 7.87
C VAL A 185 -1.62 -4.19 7.36
N CYS A 186 -1.93 -4.29 6.06
CA CYS A 186 -2.35 -5.52 5.40
C CYS A 186 -2.12 -5.44 3.88
N ALA A 187 -2.41 -6.54 3.15
CA ALA A 187 -2.21 -6.58 1.70
C ALA A 187 -3.00 -5.51 0.92
N ASN A 188 -4.18 -5.12 1.39
CA ASN A 188 -4.98 -4.08 0.73
C ASN A 188 -4.29 -2.71 0.84
N THR A 189 -3.81 -2.36 2.04
CA THR A 189 -3.04 -1.14 2.24
C THR A 189 -1.68 -1.17 1.56
N GLN A 190 -1.05 -2.34 1.38
CA GLN A 190 0.16 -2.47 0.57
C GLN A 190 -0.10 -2.09 -0.89
N ARG A 191 -1.16 -2.65 -1.48
CA ARG A 191 -1.55 -2.30 -2.87
C ARG A 191 -1.88 -0.80 -2.98
N ALA A 192 -2.58 -0.25 -1.99
CA ALA A 192 -2.85 1.19 -1.93
C ALA A 192 -1.57 2.02 -1.82
N ALA A 193 -0.61 1.58 -1.00
CA ALA A 193 0.66 2.27 -0.82
C ALA A 193 1.49 2.29 -2.11
N MET A 194 1.53 1.16 -2.83
CA MET A 194 2.16 1.06 -4.14
C MET A 194 1.50 1.96 -5.18
N ALA A 195 0.17 1.99 -5.22
CA ALA A 195 -0.58 2.79 -6.17
C ALA A 195 -0.45 4.31 -5.93
N ARG A 196 -0.36 4.70 -4.65
CA ARG A 196 -0.24 6.09 -4.21
C ARG A 196 1.20 6.51 -3.93
N ALA A 197 2.17 5.68 -4.34
CA ALA A 197 3.58 5.97 -4.15
C ALA A 197 3.95 7.29 -4.86
N LYS A 198 4.54 8.22 -4.13
CA LYS A 198 5.07 9.48 -4.67
C LYS A 198 6.41 9.28 -5.36
N SER A 199 7.12 8.25 -4.94
CA SER A 199 8.31 7.73 -5.57
C SER A 199 8.42 6.25 -5.27
N SER A 200 9.00 5.50 -6.19
CA SER A 200 9.29 4.09 -6.00
C SER A 200 10.54 3.72 -6.77
N PHE A 201 11.37 2.87 -6.19
CA PHE A 201 12.45 2.20 -6.89
C PHE A 201 12.38 0.69 -6.65
N SER A 202 13.03 -0.09 -7.51
CA SER A 202 13.01 -1.55 -7.45
C SER A 202 14.43 -2.11 -7.57
N ILE A 203 14.78 -3.01 -6.67
CA ILE A 203 16.05 -3.74 -6.66
C ILE A 203 15.78 -5.18 -7.06
N ARG A 204 16.47 -5.67 -8.09
CA ARG A 204 16.36 -7.07 -8.52
C ARG A 204 17.01 -7.99 -7.47
N HIS A 205 16.40 -9.16 -7.26
CA HIS A 205 16.94 -10.24 -6.43
C HIS A 205 18.10 -10.98 -7.12
N THR A 206 19.09 -10.30 -7.69
CA THR A 206 20.13 -10.94 -8.52
C THR A 206 21.55 -10.45 -8.25
N GLY A 207 21.77 -9.59 -7.25
CA GLY A 207 23.11 -9.04 -6.97
C GLY A 207 23.22 -8.33 -5.62
N GLY A 208 22.43 -8.75 -4.63
CA GLY A 208 22.33 -8.10 -3.33
C GLY A 208 21.65 -6.72 -3.31
N ALA A 209 21.25 -6.27 -2.12
CA ALA A 209 20.53 -5.00 -1.93
C ALA A 209 21.43 -3.75 -1.93
N HIS A 210 22.75 -3.91 -1.71
CA HIS A 210 23.64 -2.80 -1.35
C HIS A 210 24.01 -1.87 -2.52
N GLY A 211 23.97 -2.37 -3.77
CA GLY A 211 24.33 -1.57 -4.95
C GLY A 211 23.35 -0.45 -5.30
N ALA A 212 22.16 -0.43 -4.70
CA ALA A 212 21.06 0.45 -5.08
C ALA A 212 20.79 1.60 -4.10
N ILE A 213 21.58 1.74 -3.02
CA ILE A 213 21.36 2.77 -1.98
C ILE A 213 21.47 4.20 -2.55
N ALA A 214 22.41 4.45 -3.46
CA ALA A 214 22.57 5.77 -4.08
C ALA A 214 21.37 6.14 -4.98
N GLU A 215 20.90 5.19 -5.79
CA GLU A 215 19.71 5.37 -6.63
C GLU A 215 18.45 5.57 -5.80
N ALA A 216 18.34 4.81 -4.70
CA ALA A 216 17.30 4.94 -3.71
C ALA A 216 17.25 6.36 -3.12
N ARG A 217 18.39 6.89 -2.67
CA ARG A 217 18.47 8.27 -2.14
C ARG A 217 18.05 9.31 -3.17
N ASN A 218 18.46 9.17 -4.43
CA ASN A 218 18.05 10.08 -5.50
C ASN A 218 16.53 10.03 -5.73
N ALA A 219 15.95 8.84 -5.84
CA ALA A 219 14.51 8.65 -6.01
C ALA A 219 13.72 9.24 -4.84
N LEU A 220 14.23 9.14 -3.61
CA LEU A 220 13.64 9.79 -2.44
C LEU A 220 13.73 11.32 -2.51
N GLY A 221 14.88 11.86 -2.92
CA GLY A 221 15.07 13.30 -3.14
C GLY A 221 14.04 13.90 -4.10
N LEU A 222 13.75 13.20 -5.20
CA LEU A 222 12.70 13.61 -6.15
C LEU A 222 11.29 13.52 -5.54
N ALA A 223 11.03 12.51 -4.70
CA ALA A 223 9.76 12.37 -3.99
C ALA A 223 9.48 13.60 -3.11
N TRP A 224 10.51 14.07 -2.38
CA TRP A 224 10.40 15.24 -1.51
C TRP A 224 9.99 16.50 -2.26
N ARG A 225 10.63 16.77 -3.39
CA ARG A 225 10.29 17.92 -4.23
C ARG A 225 8.87 17.84 -4.77
N TYR A 226 8.43 16.66 -5.20
CA TYR A 226 7.05 16.47 -5.64
C TYR A 226 6.05 16.69 -4.51
N MET A 227 6.38 16.23 -3.29
CA MET A 227 5.53 16.46 -2.11
C MET A 227 5.45 17.94 -1.74
N ASP A 228 6.57 18.68 -1.79
CA ASP A 228 6.59 20.13 -1.57
C ASP A 228 5.69 20.88 -2.55
N GLU A 229 5.76 20.52 -3.84
CA GLU A 229 4.92 21.11 -4.87
C GLU A 229 3.44 20.79 -4.67
N PHE A 230 3.13 19.53 -4.32
CA PHE A 230 1.76 19.13 -4.03
C PHE A 230 1.20 19.83 -2.78
N GLU A 231 2.01 19.95 -1.72
CA GLU A 231 1.65 20.69 -0.51
C GLU A 231 1.35 22.16 -0.82
N ALA A 232 2.18 22.82 -1.65
CA ALA A 232 1.92 24.19 -2.09
C ALA A 232 0.58 24.31 -2.85
N GLN A 233 0.28 23.38 -3.74
CA GLN A 233 -0.99 23.37 -4.48
C GLN A 233 -2.20 23.08 -3.59
N ALA A 234 -2.07 22.13 -2.65
CA ALA A 234 -3.12 21.83 -1.68
C ALA A 234 -3.36 23.02 -0.73
N ALA A 235 -2.30 23.67 -0.26
CA ALA A 235 -2.38 24.90 0.54
C ALA A 235 -3.04 26.06 -0.23
N ALA A 236 -2.78 26.18 -1.54
CA ALA A 236 -3.45 27.16 -2.37
C ALA A 236 -4.96 26.89 -2.46
N LEU A 237 -5.39 25.64 -2.67
CA LEU A 237 -6.82 25.29 -2.63
C LEU A 237 -7.44 25.49 -1.25
N TYR A 238 -6.67 25.24 -0.20
CA TYR A 238 -7.10 25.42 1.18
C TYR A 238 -7.39 26.90 1.47
N ALA A 239 -6.48 27.79 1.06
CA ALA A 239 -6.59 29.23 1.32
C ALA A 239 -7.78 29.90 0.61
N GLN A 240 -8.35 29.24 -0.41
CA GLN A 240 -9.47 29.76 -1.18
C GLN A 240 -10.80 29.29 -0.60
N PRO A 241 -11.68 30.21 -0.14
CA PRO A 241 -13.03 29.84 0.27
C PRO A 241 -13.84 29.33 -0.93
N MET A 242 -14.83 28.50 -0.66
CA MET A 242 -15.77 28.02 -1.67
C MET A 242 -17.18 28.02 -1.10
N GLU A 243 -18.05 28.80 -1.72
CA GLU A 243 -19.45 28.89 -1.32
C GLU A 243 -20.26 27.69 -1.84
N GLN A 244 -21.36 27.36 -1.16
CA GLN A 244 -22.18 26.21 -1.54
C GLN A 244 -22.72 26.29 -2.98
N ASP A 245 -23.04 27.50 -3.47
CA ASP A 245 -23.50 27.69 -4.85
C ASP A 245 -22.39 27.52 -5.89
N GLU A 246 -21.17 27.94 -5.56
CA GLU A 246 -19.99 27.67 -6.38
C GLU A 246 -19.73 26.15 -6.44
N MET A 247 -19.81 25.47 -5.30
CA MET A 247 -19.68 24.01 -5.20
C MET A 247 -20.73 23.27 -6.03
N ARG A 248 -21.99 23.75 -6.04
CA ARG A 248 -23.06 23.18 -6.87
C ARG A 248 -22.73 23.30 -8.36
N ARG A 249 -22.25 24.46 -8.81
CA ARG A 249 -21.85 24.68 -10.22
C ARG A 249 -20.65 23.81 -10.58
N PHE A 250 -19.63 23.78 -9.73
CA PHE A 250 -18.45 22.93 -9.90
C PHE A 250 -18.82 21.45 -10.02
N ALA A 251 -19.61 20.92 -9.08
CA ALA A 251 -19.98 19.50 -9.06
C ALA A 251 -20.76 19.10 -10.32
N LYS A 252 -21.67 19.97 -10.80
CA LYS A 252 -22.39 19.75 -12.07
C LYS A 252 -21.46 19.74 -13.29
N ALA A 253 -20.51 20.68 -13.34
CA ALA A 253 -19.55 20.78 -14.42
C ALA A 253 -18.64 19.54 -14.47
N LEU A 254 -18.08 19.14 -13.32
CA LEU A 254 -17.19 17.99 -13.18
C LEU A 254 -17.83 16.69 -13.70
N VAL A 255 -19.09 16.45 -13.34
CA VAL A 255 -19.80 15.21 -13.72
C VAL A 255 -20.58 15.34 -15.03
N LYS A 256 -20.49 16.50 -15.69
CA LYS A 256 -21.18 16.83 -16.95
C LYS A 256 -22.69 16.60 -16.84
N ALA A 257 -23.30 17.10 -15.75
CA ALA A 257 -24.72 16.89 -15.44
C ALA A 257 -25.66 17.50 -16.49
N ASP A 258 -25.27 18.62 -17.08
CA ASP A 258 -26.06 19.39 -18.06
C ASP A 258 -25.69 19.08 -19.52
N ASP A 259 -24.97 17.99 -19.77
CA ASP A 259 -24.57 17.54 -21.11
C ASP A 259 -25.79 17.29 -22.01
N PRO A 260 -26.00 18.07 -23.09
CA PRO A 260 -27.19 17.96 -23.93
C PRO A 260 -27.21 16.68 -24.77
N SER A 261 -26.06 16.03 -24.96
CA SER A 261 -25.95 14.76 -25.69
C SER A 261 -26.33 13.54 -24.85
N ALA A 262 -26.46 13.70 -23.53
CA ALA A 262 -26.74 12.61 -22.62
C ALA A 262 -28.23 12.27 -22.53
N THR A 263 -28.54 10.97 -22.44
CA THR A 263 -29.91 10.50 -22.21
C THR A 263 -30.48 11.06 -20.90
N THR A 264 -31.81 11.15 -20.79
CA THR A 264 -32.47 11.63 -19.55
C THR A 264 -32.05 10.81 -18.32
N THR A 265 -31.94 9.49 -18.44
CA THR A 265 -31.43 8.64 -17.35
C THR A 265 -29.99 8.96 -16.98
N ALA A 266 -29.10 9.17 -17.96
CA ALA A 266 -27.72 9.52 -17.70
C ALA A 266 -27.59 10.88 -17.01
N ARG A 267 -28.36 11.89 -17.45
CA ARG A 267 -28.42 13.22 -16.81
C ARG A 267 -28.91 13.12 -15.36
N ASN A 268 -29.99 12.37 -15.11
CA ASN A 268 -30.52 12.17 -13.76
C ASN A 268 -29.49 11.52 -12.83
N ASN A 269 -28.78 10.49 -13.29
CA ASN A 269 -27.72 9.83 -12.51
C ASN A 269 -26.56 10.79 -12.22
N ARG A 270 -26.11 11.56 -13.22
CA ARG A 270 -25.05 12.58 -13.04
C ARG A 270 -25.47 13.67 -12.06
N GLN A 271 -26.72 14.12 -12.11
CA GLN A 271 -27.26 15.09 -11.16
C GLN A 271 -27.30 14.53 -9.72
N GLN A 272 -27.68 13.27 -9.54
CA GLN A 272 -27.62 12.60 -8.23
C GLN A 272 -26.18 12.51 -7.72
N THR A 273 -25.22 12.21 -8.60
CA THR A 273 -23.79 12.23 -8.27
C THR A 273 -23.35 13.62 -7.81
N ALA A 274 -23.64 14.67 -8.57
CA ALA A 274 -23.32 16.05 -8.18
C ALA A 274 -23.93 16.43 -6.82
N ASN A 275 -25.21 16.09 -6.59
CA ASN A 275 -25.89 16.35 -5.32
C ASN A 275 -25.23 15.61 -4.15
N SER A 276 -24.76 14.38 -4.38
CA SER A 276 -24.07 13.58 -3.35
C SER A 276 -22.72 14.18 -2.98
N ILE A 277 -21.96 14.67 -3.97
CA ILE A 277 -20.70 15.37 -3.75
C ILE A 277 -20.94 16.66 -2.95
N VAL A 278 -21.94 17.47 -3.32
CA VAL A 278 -22.31 18.69 -2.57
C VAL A 278 -22.72 18.35 -1.14
N LYS A 279 -23.43 17.24 -0.92
CA LYS A 279 -23.80 16.80 0.44
C LYS A 279 -22.55 16.52 1.28
N LEU A 280 -21.57 15.80 0.73
CA LEU A 280 -20.32 15.50 1.45
C LEU A 280 -19.53 16.78 1.75
N PHE A 281 -19.49 17.74 0.83
CA PHE A 281 -18.86 19.03 1.08
C PHE A 281 -19.46 19.79 2.27
N VAL A 282 -20.78 19.71 2.46
CA VAL A 282 -21.49 20.45 3.52
C VAL A 282 -21.45 19.72 4.86
N SER A 283 -21.54 18.38 4.85
CA SER A 283 -21.86 17.63 6.06
C SER A 283 -20.95 16.43 6.35
N SER A 284 -19.87 16.22 5.58
CA SER A 284 -18.99 15.10 5.85
C SER A 284 -18.15 15.35 7.11
N PRO A 285 -18.15 14.43 8.09
CA PRO A 285 -17.27 14.55 9.26
C PRO A 285 -15.78 14.56 8.89
N THR A 286 -15.41 13.90 7.77
CA THR A 286 -14.02 13.75 7.30
C THR A 286 -13.41 15.07 6.83
N ALA A 287 -14.25 16.04 6.44
CA ALA A 287 -13.84 17.34 5.91
C ALA A 287 -14.21 18.50 6.85
N SER A 288 -14.66 18.20 8.08
CA SER A 288 -15.15 19.21 9.03
C SER A 288 -14.07 20.23 9.44
N ASN A 289 -12.81 19.81 9.50
CA ASN A 289 -11.65 20.66 9.79
C ASN A 289 -11.30 21.62 8.64
N ILE A 290 -11.62 21.23 7.41
CA ILE A 290 -11.27 21.95 6.17
C ILE A 290 -12.48 22.61 5.51
N ALA A 291 -13.63 22.63 6.18
CA ALA A 291 -14.93 23.02 5.63
C ALA A 291 -14.93 24.43 5.01
N GLY A 292 -15.70 24.59 3.93
CA GLY A 292 -15.85 25.88 3.25
C GLY A 292 -14.66 26.29 2.38
N THR A 293 -13.72 25.40 2.10
CA THR A 293 -12.55 25.66 1.25
C THR A 293 -12.63 24.87 -0.06
N ARG A 294 -11.87 25.29 -1.09
CA ARG A 294 -11.74 24.46 -2.31
C ARG A 294 -11.05 23.12 -2.03
N TRP A 295 -10.23 23.04 -0.97
CA TRP A 295 -9.69 21.76 -0.50
C TRP A 295 -10.78 20.81 0.06
N ALA A 296 -11.77 21.33 0.79
CA ALA A 296 -12.94 20.53 1.19
C ALA A 296 -13.73 20.04 -0.02
N ALA A 297 -13.87 20.85 -1.06
CA ALA A 297 -14.54 20.45 -2.29
C ALA A 297 -13.83 19.29 -2.98
N TYR A 298 -12.49 19.34 -3.06
CA TYR A 298 -11.70 18.23 -3.58
C TYR A 298 -11.89 16.96 -2.75
N ASN A 299 -11.84 17.05 -1.42
CA ASN A 299 -12.03 15.90 -0.52
C ASN A 299 -13.45 15.31 -0.61
N ALA A 300 -14.48 16.14 -0.80
CA ALA A 300 -15.84 15.65 -1.05
C ALA A 300 -15.95 14.84 -2.34
N VAL A 301 -15.21 15.24 -3.39
CA VAL A 301 -15.12 14.48 -4.65
C VAL A 301 -14.42 13.14 -4.42
N THR A 302 -13.25 13.14 -3.77
CA THR A 302 -12.49 11.92 -3.52
C THR A 302 -13.29 10.94 -2.66
N GLU A 303 -13.92 11.43 -1.60
CA GLU A 303 -14.76 10.65 -0.69
C GLU A 303 -15.94 10.02 -1.43
N TYR A 304 -16.65 10.78 -2.27
CA TYR A 304 -17.75 10.25 -3.07
C TYR A 304 -17.29 9.06 -3.93
N PHE A 305 -16.21 9.26 -4.70
CA PHE A 305 -15.74 8.25 -5.65
C PHE A 305 -15.16 7.01 -4.95
N ASP A 306 -14.53 7.18 -3.79
CA ASP A 306 -13.88 6.10 -3.05
C ASP A 306 -14.85 5.32 -2.16
N HIS A 307 -15.90 5.96 -1.63
CA HIS A 307 -16.75 5.34 -0.62
C HIS A 307 -18.22 5.19 -1.03
N TYR A 308 -18.74 6.08 -1.86
CA TYR A 308 -20.19 6.18 -2.13
C TYR A 308 -20.60 5.83 -3.56
N LEU A 309 -19.68 5.84 -4.52
CA LEU A 309 -19.99 5.51 -5.91
C LEU A 309 -20.63 4.10 -6.00
N PRO A 310 -21.83 3.98 -6.59
CA PRO A 310 -22.46 2.67 -6.79
C PRO A 310 -21.60 1.75 -7.66
N VAL A 311 -21.51 0.48 -7.26
CA VAL A 311 -20.80 -0.56 -8.02
C VAL A 311 -21.82 -1.45 -8.70
N ARG A 312 -21.89 -1.37 -10.03
CA ARG A 312 -22.79 -2.20 -10.84
C ARG A 312 -22.46 -3.69 -10.67
N GLY A 313 -23.47 -4.50 -10.40
CA GLY A 313 -23.34 -5.96 -10.29
C GLY A 313 -22.78 -6.47 -8.95
N ALA A 314 -22.49 -5.60 -7.98
CA ALA A 314 -22.10 -6.04 -6.65
C ALA A 314 -23.29 -6.67 -5.92
N LYS A 315 -23.14 -7.95 -5.52
CA LYS A 315 -24.19 -8.70 -4.80
C LYS A 315 -24.29 -8.33 -3.31
N THR A 316 -23.25 -7.73 -2.74
CA THR A 316 -23.17 -7.36 -1.32
C THR A 316 -22.46 -6.01 -1.14
N ASN A 317 -22.71 -5.34 -0.01
CA ASN A 317 -22.01 -4.12 0.37
C ASN A 317 -20.49 -4.33 0.48
N SER A 318 -20.07 -5.50 0.97
CA SER A 318 -18.65 -5.88 1.05
C SER A 318 -18.01 -6.00 -0.33
N ALA A 319 -18.70 -6.59 -1.31
CA ALA A 319 -18.21 -6.70 -2.68
C ALA A 319 -18.13 -5.33 -3.37
N ALA A 320 -19.12 -4.46 -3.13
CA ALA A 320 -19.11 -3.09 -3.63
C ALA A 320 -17.94 -2.28 -3.04
N SER A 321 -17.74 -2.36 -1.72
CA SER A 321 -16.63 -1.71 -1.02
C SER A 321 -15.28 -2.19 -1.55
N MET A 322 -15.11 -3.50 -1.75
CA MET A 322 -13.88 -4.09 -2.31
C MET A 322 -13.61 -3.60 -3.73
N THR A 323 -14.65 -3.50 -4.56
CA THR A 323 -14.50 -2.99 -5.93
C THR A 323 -14.12 -1.52 -5.95
N ARG A 324 -14.71 -0.69 -5.08
CA ARG A 324 -14.30 0.72 -4.95
C ARG A 324 -12.86 0.86 -4.47
N ALA A 325 -12.48 0.10 -3.44
CA ALA A 325 -11.11 0.08 -2.95
C ALA A 325 -10.12 -0.28 -4.06
N LEU A 326 -10.43 -1.27 -4.90
CA LEU A 326 -9.60 -1.63 -6.06
C LEU A 326 -9.47 -0.48 -7.07
N ARG A 327 -10.58 0.21 -7.39
CA ARG A 327 -10.56 1.36 -8.31
C ARG A 327 -9.74 2.53 -7.76
N ALA A 328 -9.87 2.82 -6.47
CA ALA A 328 -9.16 3.88 -5.77
C ALA A 328 -7.63 3.71 -5.75
N ILE A 329 -7.15 2.50 -6.03
CA ILE A 329 -5.73 2.12 -6.06
C ILE A 329 -5.28 1.66 -7.45
N THR A 330 -6.11 1.80 -8.48
CA THR A 330 -5.72 1.47 -9.87
C THR A 330 -5.41 2.77 -10.61
N PRO A 331 -4.12 3.06 -10.90
CA PRO A 331 -3.73 4.26 -11.65
C PRO A 331 -4.41 4.30 -13.02
N GLY A 332 -4.82 5.49 -13.47
CA GLY A 332 -5.41 5.67 -14.81
C GLY A 332 -6.82 5.08 -14.96
N SER A 333 -7.47 4.67 -13.86
CA SER A 333 -8.90 4.37 -13.90
C SER A 333 -9.70 5.63 -14.26
N GLY A 334 -10.88 5.49 -14.87
CA GLY A 334 -11.74 6.65 -15.18
C GLY A 334 -12.12 7.49 -13.95
N ILE A 335 -12.03 6.90 -12.75
CA ILE A 335 -12.22 7.62 -11.48
C ILE A 335 -10.97 8.44 -11.14
N ASP A 336 -9.78 7.88 -11.30
CA ASP A 336 -8.52 8.59 -11.10
C ASP A 336 -8.41 9.82 -12.01
N THR A 337 -8.78 9.67 -13.29
CA THR A 337 -8.85 10.80 -14.23
C THR A 337 -9.84 11.87 -13.78
N THR A 338 -10.99 11.47 -13.22
CA THR A 338 -12.01 12.41 -12.74
C THR A 338 -11.52 13.19 -11.51
N LYS A 339 -10.78 12.55 -10.59
CA LYS A 339 -10.17 13.24 -9.45
C LYS A 339 -9.10 14.23 -9.90
N LEU A 340 -8.25 13.86 -10.86
CA LEU A 340 -7.28 14.78 -11.44
C LEU A 340 -7.94 15.98 -12.14
N GLU A 341 -9.04 15.74 -12.86
CA GLU A 341 -9.84 16.80 -13.46
C GLU A 341 -10.46 17.73 -12.39
N ALA A 342 -11.01 17.16 -11.32
CA ALA A 342 -11.54 17.92 -10.19
C ALA A 342 -10.47 18.82 -9.56
N PHE A 343 -9.28 18.28 -9.29
CA PHE A 343 -8.17 19.03 -8.72
C PHE A 343 -7.77 20.21 -9.61
N ARG A 344 -7.62 19.98 -10.93
CA ARG A 344 -7.28 21.04 -11.89
C ARG A 344 -8.36 22.13 -11.99
N LEU A 345 -9.64 21.74 -12.06
CA LEU A 345 -10.73 22.69 -12.15
C LEU A 345 -10.76 23.62 -10.92
N LEU A 346 -10.57 23.06 -9.72
CA LEU A 346 -10.56 23.84 -8.47
C LEU A 346 -9.40 24.87 -8.41
N GLN A 347 -8.29 24.64 -9.12
CA GLN A 347 -7.19 25.59 -9.21
C GLN A 347 -7.53 26.82 -10.07
N THR A 348 -8.50 26.72 -10.97
CA THR A 348 -8.80 27.76 -11.97
C THR A 348 -10.16 28.43 -11.80
N LEU A 349 -10.97 27.98 -10.84
CA LEU A 349 -12.32 28.51 -10.59
C LEU A 349 -12.33 29.98 -10.17
#